data_AF-B8ESI8-F1
#
_entry.id   AF-B8ESI8-F1
#
_cell.length_a   1.000
_cell.length_b   1.000
_cell.length_c   1.000
_cell.angle_alpha   90.00
_cell.angle_beta   90.00
_cell.angle_gamma   90.00
#
_symmetry.space_group_name_H-M   'P 1'
#
loop_
_entity.id
_entity.type
_entity.pdbx_description
1 polymer ?
#
loop_
_entity_poly.entity_id
_entity_poly.type
_entity_poly.pdbx_seq_one_letter_code
_entity_poly.pdbx_strand_id
1 'polypeptide(L)'
;MSWRETAVLYRGGDAREGRMIGIAALAGLGAAAVAASLSFAPGVSGWFGAALALLTLAIAIIDARSFLIPNELSLAVFALALASAAVGAPEGAVTGVAFAILRACVLGLAFFALREVYYRWRGREGIGFGDVKLAAAGGAWLDWPMMPVAVEIAALTAIAAYALVQSAGRRRIDPSGRLPFGLFLAPAIWLGWLIQTGNFGF
;
A
#
# COMPACT_ATOMS: atom_id res chain seq x y z
N MET A 1 -24.34 -32.26 29.76
CA MET A 1 -23.57 -31.30 28.93
C MET A 1 -22.66 -30.53 29.86
N SER A 2 -21.34 -30.66 29.70
CA SER A 2 -20.34 -30.16 30.65
C SER A 2 -20.01 -28.69 30.38
N TRP A 3 -19.83 -27.88 31.43
CA TRP A 3 -19.49 -26.44 31.31
C TRP A 3 -18.19 -26.18 30.50
N ARG A 4 -17.32 -27.18 30.38
CA ARG A 4 -16.12 -27.14 29.52
C ARG A 4 -16.44 -27.22 28.03
N GLU A 5 -17.51 -27.91 27.65
CA GLU A 5 -17.93 -28.07 26.25
C GLU A 5 -18.59 -26.79 25.73
N THR A 6 -19.41 -26.12 26.54
CA THR A 6 -20.03 -24.83 26.19
C THR A 6 -19.00 -23.70 26.07
N ALA A 7 -17.97 -23.66 26.91
CA ALA A 7 -16.89 -22.66 26.82
C ALA A 7 -16.04 -22.82 25.54
N VAL A 8 -15.79 -24.05 25.09
CA VAL A 8 -15.07 -24.33 23.84
C VAL A 8 -15.91 -23.97 22.62
N LEU A 9 -17.21 -24.29 22.63
CA LEU A 9 -18.14 -23.91 21.56
C LEU A 9 -18.31 -22.39 21.46
N TYR A 10 -18.43 -21.69 22.59
CA TYR A 10 -18.54 -20.23 22.62
C TYR A 10 -17.26 -19.55 22.09
N ARG A 11 -16.08 -19.98 22.57
CA ARG A 11 -14.79 -19.44 22.09
C ARG A 11 -14.53 -19.74 20.60
N GLY A 12 -14.99 -20.91 20.11
CA GLY A 12 -14.91 -21.28 18.71
C GLY A 12 -15.87 -20.50 17.81
N GLY A 13 -17.06 -20.17 18.31
CA GLY A 13 -18.03 -19.29 17.64
C GLY A 13 -17.50 -17.87 17.50
N ASP A 14 -17.02 -17.28 18.61
CA ASP A 14 -16.52 -15.91 18.68
C ASP A 14 -15.30 -15.67 17.76
N ALA A 15 -14.37 -16.65 17.70
CA ALA A 15 -13.23 -16.59 16.78
C ALA A 15 -13.62 -16.72 15.30
N ARG A 16 -14.64 -17.53 14.98
CA ARG A 16 -15.18 -17.66 13.61
C ARG A 16 -15.92 -16.39 13.20
N GLU A 17 -16.73 -15.84 14.09
CA GLU A 17 -17.49 -14.62 13.90
C GLU A 17 -16.56 -13.42 13.66
N GLY A 18 -15.54 -13.23 14.51
CA GLY A 18 -14.53 -12.20 14.31
C GLY A 18 -13.77 -12.33 12.98
N ARG A 19 -13.48 -13.57 12.54
CA ARG A 19 -12.85 -13.81 11.24
C ARG A 19 -13.79 -13.47 10.07
N MET A 20 -15.07 -13.80 10.17
CA MET A 20 -16.07 -13.46 9.15
C MET A 20 -16.26 -11.95 9.04
N ILE A 21 -16.35 -11.24 10.16
CA ILE A 21 -16.44 -9.77 10.19
C ILE A 21 -15.20 -9.15 9.53
N GLY A 22 -14.00 -9.67 9.84
CA GLY A 22 -12.76 -9.20 9.22
C GLY A 22 -12.73 -9.43 7.70
N ILE A 23 -13.17 -10.59 7.22
CA ILE A 23 -13.24 -10.89 5.77
C ILE A 23 -14.25 -9.98 5.09
N ALA A 24 -15.44 -9.80 5.66
CA ALA A 24 -16.47 -8.92 5.12
C ALA A 24 -16.01 -7.47 5.04
N ALA A 25 -15.33 -6.96 6.07
CA ALA A 25 -14.77 -5.60 6.08
C ALA A 25 -13.71 -5.41 4.99
N LEU A 26 -12.80 -6.37 4.81
CA LEU A 26 -11.78 -6.30 3.76
C LEU A 26 -12.38 -6.40 2.36
N ALA A 27 -13.39 -7.26 2.17
CA ALA A 27 -14.12 -7.36 0.92
C ALA A 27 -14.87 -6.05 0.61
N GLY A 28 -15.51 -5.44 1.61
CA GLY A 28 -16.17 -4.14 1.49
C GLY A 28 -15.20 -3.02 1.12
N LEU A 29 -14.02 -2.96 1.76
CA LEU A 29 -12.96 -2.00 1.43
C LEU A 29 -12.46 -2.19 0.00
N GLY A 30 -12.22 -3.43 -0.42
CA GLY A 30 -11.82 -3.75 -1.79
C GLY A 30 -12.88 -3.32 -2.81
N ALA A 31 -14.15 -3.66 -2.57
CA ALA A 31 -15.26 -3.27 -3.43
C ALA A 31 -15.43 -1.74 -3.52
N ALA A 32 -15.31 -1.04 -2.39
CA ALA A 32 -15.37 0.42 -2.37
C ALA A 32 -14.21 1.05 -3.16
N ALA A 33 -12.99 0.54 -3.03
CA ALA A 33 -11.83 1.05 -3.76
C ALA A 33 -11.94 0.78 -5.28
N VAL A 34 -12.49 -0.38 -5.67
CA VAL A 34 -12.82 -0.68 -7.08
C VAL A 34 -13.87 0.30 -7.60
N ALA A 35 -14.98 0.49 -6.87
CA ALA A 35 -16.04 1.41 -7.26
C ALA A 35 -15.51 2.85 -7.40
N ALA A 36 -14.71 3.32 -6.45
CA ALA A 36 -14.06 4.64 -6.51
C ALA A 36 -13.16 4.77 -7.76
N SER A 37 -12.36 3.75 -8.06
CA SER A 37 -11.47 3.76 -9.24
C SER A 37 -12.26 3.86 -10.55
N LEU A 38 -13.36 3.11 -10.68
CA LEU A 38 -14.22 3.15 -11.87
C LEU A 38 -15.02 4.46 -11.98
N SER A 39 -15.30 5.12 -10.86
CA SER A 39 -16.08 6.36 -10.82
C SER A 39 -15.22 7.59 -11.14
N PHE A 40 -13.98 7.63 -10.64
CA PHE A 40 -13.05 8.74 -10.87
C PHE A 40 -12.33 8.67 -12.21
N ALA A 41 -12.19 7.47 -12.78
CA ALA A 41 -11.49 7.24 -14.04
C ALA A 41 -12.32 6.34 -14.98
N PRO A 42 -13.22 6.90 -15.79
CA PRO A 42 -14.03 6.11 -16.72
C PRO A 42 -13.16 5.38 -17.76
N GLY A 43 -13.56 4.16 -18.11
CA GLY A 43 -12.91 3.36 -19.16
C GLY A 43 -11.76 2.49 -18.65
N VAL A 44 -10.73 2.29 -19.49
CA VAL A 44 -9.64 1.34 -19.22
C VAL A 44 -8.76 1.77 -18.04
N SER A 45 -8.57 3.08 -17.85
CA SER A 45 -7.81 3.65 -16.74
C SER A 45 -8.42 3.28 -15.37
N GLY A 46 -9.75 3.27 -15.26
CA GLY A 46 -10.45 2.84 -14.04
C GLY A 46 -10.22 1.37 -13.69
N TRP A 47 -10.15 0.49 -14.69
CA TRP A 47 -9.83 -0.92 -14.47
C TRP A 47 -8.39 -1.12 -14.01
N PHE A 48 -7.45 -0.36 -14.57
CA PHE A 48 -6.07 -0.30 -14.09
C PHE A 48 -6.00 0.19 -12.63
N GLY A 49 -6.73 1.25 -12.28
CA GLY A 49 -6.84 1.74 -10.91
C GLY A 49 -7.49 0.74 -9.95
N ALA A 50 -8.52 0.03 -10.39
CA ALA A 50 -9.18 -1.02 -9.61
C ALA A 50 -8.24 -2.19 -9.32
N ALA A 51 -7.45 -2.63 -10.31
CA ALA A 51 -6.44 -3.66 -10.12
C ALA A 51 -5.32 -3.17 -9.18
N LEU A 52 -4.87 -1.92 -9.32
CA LEU A 52 -3.93 -1.29 -8.37
C LEU A 52 -4.48 -1.27 -6.95
N ALA A 53 -5.75 -0.91 -6.76
CA ALA A 53 -6.41 -0.89 -5.45
C ALA A 53 -6.37 -2.26 -4.77
N LEU A 54 -6.72 -3.32 -5.51
CA LEU A 54 -6.74 -4.68 -4.98
C LEU A 54 -5.33 -5.19 -4.66
N LEU A 55 -4.34 -4.91 -5.51
CA LEU A 55 -2.94 -5.28 -5.27
C LEU A 55 -2.37 -4.56 -4.06
N THR A 56 -2.57 -3.25 -3.95
CA THR A 56 -2.09 -2.46 -2.80
C THR A 56 -2.78 -2.85 -1.51
N LEU A 57 -4.08 -3.16 -1.53
CA LEU A 57 -4.80 -3.71 -0.39
C LEU A 57 -4.24 -5.07 0.04
N ALA A 58 -3.96 -5.97 -0.92
CA ALA A 58 -3.35 -7.26 -0.63
C ALA A 58 -1.95 -7.11 0.01
N ILE A 59 -1.11 -6.22 -0.54
CA ILE A 59 0.20 -5.89 0.04
C ILE A 59 0.05 -5.36 1.46
N ALA A 60 -0.87 -4.41 1.69
CA ALA A 60 -1.11 -3.84 3.02
C ALA A 60 -1.52 -4.91 4.05
N ILE A 61 -2.43 -5.83 3.67
CA ILE A 61 -2.87 -6.91 4.55
C ILE A 61 -1.71 -7.86 4.89
N ILE A 62 -0.87 -8.21 3.91
CA ILE A 62 0.26 -9.11 4.13
C ILE A 62 1.34 -8.43 4.98
N ASP A 63 1.65 -7.17 4.69
CA ASP A 63 2.64 -6.40 5.44
C ASP A 63 2.22 -6.21 6.90
N ALA A 64 0.93 -5.92 7.16
CA ALA A 64 0.39 -5.82 8.51
C ALA A 64 0.49 -7.11 9.34
N ARG A 65 0.53 -8.28 8.67
CA ARG A 65 0.57 -9.59 9.33
C ARG A 65 1.99 -10.14 9.47
N SER A 66 2.83 -9.90 8.47
CA SER A 66 4.09 -10.62 8.29
C SER A 66 5.30 -9.70 8.14
N PHE A 67 5.13 -8.37 8.11
CA PHE A 67 6.20 -7.39 7.90
C PHE A 67 7.03 -7.68 6.64
N LEU A 68 6.36 -8.22 5.61
CA LEU A 68 6.96 -8.67 4.37
C LEU A 68 6.08 -8.24 3.21
N ILE A 69 6.72 -7.65 2.20
CA ILE A 69 6.08 -7.30 0.93
C ILE A 69 6.49 -8.35 -0.11
N PRO A 70 5.56 -9.16 -0.63
CA PRO A 70 5.87 -10.19 -1.62
C PRO A 70 6.42 -9.58 -2.91
N ASN A 71 7.49 -10.18 -3.44
CA ASN A 71 8.14 -9.70 -4.66
C ASN A 71 7.19 -9.74 -5.86
N GLU A 72 6.34 -10.75 -5.90
CA GLU A 72 5.37 -11.00 -6.96
C GLU A 72 4.31 -9.88 -7.00
N LEU A 73 3.88 -9.40 -5.83
CA LEU A 73 2.91 -8.31 -5.75
C LEU A 73 3.54 -6.97 -6.10
N SER A 74 4.76 -6.68 -5.64
CA SER A 74 5.48 -5.46 -6.08
C SER A 74 5.72 -5.47 -7.59
N LEU A 75 6.09 -6.62 -8.15
CA LEU A 75 6.27 -6.78 -9.59
C LEU A 75 4.95 -6.62 -10.35
N ALA A 76 3.85 -7.19 -9.83
CA ALA A 76 2.53 -7.03 -10.43
C ALA A 76 2.09 -5.55 -10.45
N VAL A 77 2.30 -4.81 -9.36
CA VAL A 77 2.01 -3.36 -9.29
C VAL A 77 2.84 -2.60 -10.33
N PHE A 78 4.13 -2.91 -10.44
CA PHE A 78 5.02 -2.26 -11.40
C PHE A 78 4.64 -2.59 -12.85
N ALA A 79 4.43 -3.86 -13.17
CA ALA A 79 4.03 -4.30 -14.51
C ALA A 79 2.69 -3.69 -14.94
N LEU A 80 1.73 -3.61 -14.01
CA LEU A 80 0.45 -2.96 -14.25
C LEU A 80 0.62 -1.46 -14.52
N ALA A 81 1.56 -0.80 -13.85
CA ALA A 81 1.90 0.61 -14.12
C ALA A 81 2.40 0.81 -15.55
N LEU A 82 3.30 -0.07 -16.01
CA LEU A 82 3.85 0.01 -17.36
C LEU A 82 2.76 -0.26 -18.42
N ALA A 83 1.88 -1.24 -18.16
CA ALA A 83 0.74 -1.51 -19.03
C ALA A 83 -0.23 -0.31 -19.11
N SER A 84 -0.52 0.32 -17.96
CA SER A 84 -1.33 1.54 -17.88
C SER A 84 -0.68 2.68 -18.66
N ALA A 85 0.62 2.92 -18.47
CA ALA A 85 1.38 3.95 -19.17
C ALA A 85 1.45 3.70 -20.69
N ALA A 86 1.56 2.44 -21.12
CA ALA A 86 1.60 2.09 -22.54
C ALA A 86 0.28 2.39 -23.27
N VAL A 87 -0.86 2.29 -22.57
CA VAL A 87 -2.19 2.48 -23.15
C VAL A 87 -2.73 3.90 -22.94
N GLY A 88 -2.37 4.55 -21.83
CA GLY A 88 -2.98 5.82 -21.40
C GLY A 88 -2.13 7.07 -21.58
N ALA A 89 -0.86 6.97 -21.98
CA ALA A 89 0.03 8.13 -22.07
C ALA A 89 -0.27 9.02 -23.31
N PRO A 90 -0.54 10.33 -23.12
CA PRO A 90 -0.79 11.27 -24.22
C PRO A 90 0.37 11.37 -25.21
N GLU A 91 1.60 11.33 -24.71
CA GLU A 91 2.85 11.38 -25.46
C GLU A 91 3.20 10.07 -26.20
N GLY A 92 2.32 9.07 -26.14
CA GLY A 92 2.47 7.76 -26.76
C GLY A 92 3.16 6.72 -25.88
N ALA A 93 2.96 5.44 -26.24
CA ALA A 93 3.31 4.30 -25.40
C ALA A 93 4.79 4.26 -24.96
N VAL A 94 5.72 4.51 -25.89
CA VAL A 94 7.16 4.44 -25.61
C VAL A 94 7.57 5.50 -24.59
N THR A 95 7.14 6.74 -24.81
CA THR A 95 7.48 7.87 -23.95
C THR A 95 6.83 7.74 -22.57
N GLY A 96 5.56 7.33 -22.52
CA GLY A 96 4.84 7.08 -21.26
C GLY A 96 5.50 6.01 -20.40
N VAL A 97 5.86 4.88 -21.00
CA VAL A 97 6.58 3.79 -20.31
C VAL A 97 7.95 4.26 -19.84
N ALA A 98 8.70 5.02 -20.65
CA ALA A 98 9.98 5.57 -20.25
C ALA A 98 9.87 6.50 -19.03
N PHE A 99 8.85 7.38 -18.99
CA PHE A 99 8.60 8.24 -17.83
C PHE A 99 8.14 7.46 -16.59
N ALA A 100 7.35 6.40 -16.76
CA ALA A 100 6.97 5.51 -15.65
C ALA A 100 8.22 4.83 -15.04
N ILE A 101 9.11 4.30 -15.88
CA ILE A 101 10.38 3.69 -15.44
C ILE A 101 11.26 4.73 -14.74
N LEU A 102 11.40 5.92 -15.31
CA LEU A 102 12.21 6.99 -14.72
C LEU A 102 11.72 7.37 -13.32
N ARG A 103 10.42 7.59 -13.14
CA ARG A 103 9.82 7.90 -11.84
C ARG A 103 9.98 6.75 -10.85
N ALA A 104 9.81 5.51 -11.31
CA ALA A 104 10.07 4.31 -10.50
C ALA A 104 11.51 4.26 -9.98
N CYS A 105 12.49 4.51 -10.87
CA CYS A 105 13.90 4.58 -10.49
C CYS A 105 14.15 5.71 -9.47
N VAL A 106 13.60 6.91 -9.69
CA VAL A 106 13.79 8.04 -8.77
C VAL A 106 13.23 7.73 -7.38
N LEU A 107 11.99 7.27 -7.27
CA LEU A 107 11.40 6.98 -5.96
C LEU A 107 12.06 5.79 -5.26
N GLY A 108 12.34 4.74 -6.03
CA GLY A 108 13.04 3.56 -5.54
C GLY A 108 14.44 3.90 -5.01
N LEU A 109 15.23 4.67 -5.77
CA LEU A 109 16.56 5.11 -5.36
C LEU A 109 16.51 6.06 -4.16
N ALA A 110 15.50 6.93 -4.07
CA ALA A 110 15.31 7.80 -2.90
C ALA A 110 15.07 6.97 -1.63
N PHE A 111 14.19 5.97 -1.69
CA PHE A 111 13.94 5.05 -0.57
C PHE A 111 15.16 4.19 -0.24
N PHE A 112 15.86 3.70 -1.26
CA PHE A 112 17.11 2.95 -1.06
C PHE A 112 18.17 3.79 -0.36
N ALA A 113 18.38 5.04 -0.81
CA ALA A 113 19.31 5.98 -0.19
C ALA A 113 18.92 6.29 1.26
N LEU A 114 17.62 6.53 1.52
CA LEU A 114 17.11 6.75 2.88
C LEU A 114 17.41 5.55 3.80
N ARG A 115 17.12 4.32 3.32
CA ARG A 115 17.43 3.09 4.04
C ARG A 115 18.92 3.00 4.38
N GLU A 116 19.77 3.25 3.39
CA GLU A 116 21.20 3.05 3.51
C GLU A 116 21.88 4.10 4.39
N VAL A 117 21.47 5.37 4.27
CA VAL A 117 21.92 6.47 5.15
C VAL A 117 21.51 6.18 6.59
N TYR A 118 20.26 5.75 6.82
CA TYR A 118 19.79 5.41 8.16
C TYR A 118 20.56 4.21 8.75
N TYR A 119 20.79 3.17 7.95
CA TYR A 119 21.57 2.00 8.37
C TYR A 119 22.98 2.38 8.77
N ARG A 120 23.69 3.17 7.94
CA ARG A 120 25.05 3.65 8.26
C ARG A 120 25.11 4.51 9.52
N TRP A 121 24.08 5.32 9.77
CA TRP A 121 24.07 6.23 10.92
C TRP A 121 23.68 5.53 12.23
N ARG A 122 22.71 4.59 12.19
CA ARG A 122 22.13 3.97 13.39
C ARG A 122 22.60 2.54 13.64
N GLY A 123 23.31 1.92 12.70
CA GLY A 123 23.78 0.53 12.77
C GLY A 123 22.65 -0.50 12.73
N ARG A 124 21.42 -0.09 12.38
CA ARG A 124 20.22 -0.94 12.32
C ARG A 124 19.34 -0.55 11.15
N GLU A 125 18.62 -1.52 10.60
CA GLU A 125 17.68 -1.26 9.51
C GLU A 125 16.47 -0.46 10.01
N GLY A 126 16.17 0.66 9.33
CA GLY A 126 14.99 1.48 9.62
C GLY A 126 13.79 1.01 8.84
N ILE A 127 13.89 1.10 7.50
CA ILE A 127 12.88 0.63 6.56
C ILE A 127 13.33 -0.67 5.89
N GLY A 128 12.38 -1.54 5.54
CA GLY A 128 12.65 -2.79 4.88
C GLY A 128 13.01 -2.59 3.41
N PHE A 129 13.72 -3.56 2.81
CA PHE A 129 13.94 -3.54 1.36
C PHE A 129 12.64 -3.77 0.58
N GLY A 130 11.62 -4.37 1.20
CA GLY A 130 10.27 -4.44 0.63
C GLY A 130 9.69 -3.05 0.35
N ASP A 131 9.86 -2.10 1.28
CA ASP A 131 9.36 -0.74 1.13
C ASP A 131 10.02 -0.03 -0.05
N VAL A 132 11.31 -0.28 -0.28
CA VAL A 132 12.07 0.24 -1.44
C VAL A 132 11.46 -0.27 -2.75
N LYS A 133 11.12 -1.55 -2.83
CA LYS A 133 10.49 -2.14 -4.03
C LYS A 133 9.09 -1.60 -4.26
N LEU A 134 8.31 -1.47 -3.20
CA LEU A 134 6.98 -0.89 -3.27
C LEU A 134 7.02 0.58 -3.67
N ALA A 135 7.97 1.35 -3.14
CA ALA A 135 8.19 2.74 -3.52
C ALA A 135 8.58 2.86 -5.01
N ALA A 136 9.46 1.98 -5.51
CA ALA A 136 9.76 1.93 -6.94
C ALA A 136 8.50 1.63 -7.78
N ALA A 137 7.73 0.61 -7.39
CA ALA A 137 6.49 0.26 -8.08
C ALA A 137 5.45 1.40 -8.03
N GLY A 138 5.33 2.09 -6.90
CA GLY A 138 4.47 3.27 -6.75
C GLY A 138 4.93 4.46 -7.57
N GLY A 139 6.24 4.67 -7.70
CA GLY A 139 6.81 5.71 -8.56
C GLY A 139 6.43 5.54 -10.03
N ALA A 140 6.23 4.30 -10.50
CA ALA A 140 5.75 4.04 -11.86
C ALA A 140 4.30 4.51 -12.10
N TRP A 141 3.48 4.59 -11.04
CA TRP A 141 2.10 5.05 -11.10
C TRP A 141 1.94 6.56 -10.91
N LEU A 142 2.74 7.12 -10.00
CA LEU A 142 2.53 8.47 -9.48
C LEU A 142 3.30 9.51 -10.26
N ASP A 143 2.63 10.59 -10.68
CA ASP A 143 3.31 11.71 -11.33
C ASP A 143 4.26 12.43 -10.36
N TRP A 144 5.21 13.20 -10.88
CA TRP A 144 6.23 13.90 -10.11
C TRP A 144 5.72 14.62 -8.85
N PRO A 145 4.64 15.43 -8.90
CA PRO A 145 4.13 16.09 -7.70
C PRO A 145 3.41 15.13 -6.75
N MET A 146 2.90 14.01 -7.24
CA MET A 146 2.09 13.08 -6.45
C MET A 146 2.95 12.09 -5.66
N MET A 147 4.16 11.80 -6.11
CA MET A 147 5.13 10.96 -5.41
C MET A 147 5.41 11.45 -3.97
N PRO A 148 5.82 12.72 -3.71
CA PRO A 148 6.04 13.19 -2.35
C PRO A 148 4.74 13.25 -1.54
N VAL A 149 3.61 13.60 -2.16
CA VAL A 149 2.30 13.64 -1.49
C VAL A 149 1.90 12.26 -0.98
N ALA A 150 2.07 11.20 -1.79
CA ALA A 150 1.77 9.83 -1.36
C ALA A 150 2.69 9.39 -0.22
N VAL A 151 3.98 9.73 -0.27
CA VAL A 151 4.94 9.44 0.81
C VAL A 151 4.55 10.17 2.10
N GLU A 152 4.12 11.43 2.00
CA GLU A 152 3.66 12.23 3.13
C GLU A 152 2.38 11.67 3.75
N ILE A 153 1.38 11.31 2.92
CA ILE A 153 0.14 10.65 3.38
C ILE A 153 0.50 9.37 4.14
N ALA A 154 1.40 8.54 3.60
CA ALA A 154 1.84 7.31 4.25
C ALA A 154 2.52 7.59 5.59
N ALA A 155 3.44 8.57 5.64
CA ALA A 155 4.17 8.93 6.84
C ALA A 155 3.24 9.49 7.94
N LEU A 156 2.35 10.43 7.60
CA LEU A 156 1.40 11.01 8.55
C LEU A 156 0.42 9.97 9.08
N THR A 157 -0.10 9.10 8.20
CA THR A 157 -1.00 8.02 8.61
C THR A 157 -0.30 7.03 9.53
N ALA A 158 0.96 6.68 9.24
CA ALA A 158 1.77 5.80 10.10
C ALA A 158 1.99 6.43 11.49
N ILE A 159 2.36 7.72 11.54
CA ILE A 159 2.58 8.45 12.80
C ILE A 159 1.28 8.54 13.61
N ALA A 160 0.16 8.89 12.96
CA ALA A 160 -1.14 9.02 13.61
C ALA A 160 -1.63 7.67 14.17
N ALA A 161 -1.55 6.60 13.38
CA ALA A 161 -1.92 5.26 13.81
C ALA A 161 -1.10 4.81 15.02
N TYR A 162 0.21 5.08 14.99
CA TYR A 162 1.11 4.79 16.09
C TYR A 162 0.80 5.59 17.36
N ALA A 163 0.58 6.90 17.22
CA ALA A 163 0.23 7.77 18.34
C ALA A 163 -1.07 7.31 19.03
N LEU A 164 -2.07 6.89 18.24
CA LEU A 164 -3.34 6.38 18.74
C LEU A 164 -3.19 5.04 19.50
N VAL A 165 -2.38 4.13 18.97
CA VAL A 165 -2.11 2.84 19.64
C VAL A 165 -1.40 3.07 20.98
N GLN A 166 -0.48 4.02 21.02
CA GLN A 166 0.23 4.40 22.24
C GLN A 166 -0.71 5.02 23.27
N SER A 167 -1.53 5.99 22.87
CA SER A 167 -2.48 6.68 23.78
C SER A 167 -3.55 5.76 24.32
N ALA A 168 -3.94 4.72 23.56
CA ALA A 168 -4.91 3.72 23.99
C ALA A 168 -4.33 2.70 25.00
N GLY A 169 -3.05 2.77 25.35
CA GLY A 169 -2.39 1.83 26.26
C GLY A 169 -2.34 0.39 25.76
N ARG A 170 -2.65 0.16 24.48
CA ARG A 170 -2.88 -1.19 23.91
C ARG A 170 -1.58 -1.94 23.60
N ARG A 171 -0.45 -1.24 23.49
CA ARG A 171 0.88 -1.85 23.30
C ARG A 171 1.97 -0.89 23.77
N ARG A 172 2.94 -1.40 24.55
CA ARG A 172 4.25 -0.74 24.67
C ARG A 172 4.92 -0.91 23.32
N ILE A 173 5.24 0.20 22.67
CA ILE A 173 6.01 0.12 21.45
C ILE A 173 7.40 -0.37 21.81
N ASP A 174 7.80 -1.45 21.16
CA ASP A 174 9.19 -1.85 21.12
C ASP A 174 9.99 -0.81 20.31
N PRO A 175 10.93 -0.05 20.91
CA PRO A 175 11.77 0.91 20.19
C PRO A 175 12.67 0.28 19.11
N SER A 176 12.73 -1.06 19.08
CA SER A 176 13.40 -1.87 18.06
C SER A 176 12.45 -2.53 17.06
N GLY A 177 11.13 -2.43 17.28
CA GLY A 177 10.12 -3.01 16.42
C GLY A 177 10.12 -2.36 15.04
N ARG A 178 10.28 -3.18 14.00
CA ARG A 178 10.12 -2.75 12.61
C ARG A 178 8.69 -2.27 12.41
N LEU A 179 8.51 -1.06 11.89
CA LEU A 179 7.20 -0.57 11.48
C LEU A 179 6.87 -1.14 10.10
N PRO A 180 5.64 -1.67 9.88
CA PRO A 180 5.20 -2.09 8.55
C PRO A 180 4.84 -0.83 7.78
N PHE A 181 5.83 -0.14 7.21
CA PHE A 181 5.58 1.10 6.48
C PHE A 181 4.78 0.84 5.20
N GLY A 182 4.98 -0.32 4.58
CA GLY A 182 4.19 -0.84 3.46
C GLY A 182 2.68 -0.82 3.67
N LEU A 183 2.20 -1.10 4.90
CA LEU A 183 0.78 -0.99 5.29
C LEU A 183 0.21 0.40 4.99
N PHE A 184 1.00 1.46 5.13
CA PHE A 184 0.58 2.84 4.89
C PHE A 184 0.95 3.31 3.49
N LEU A 185 2.11 2.89 2.98
CA LEU A 185 2.59 3.28 1.65
C LEU A 185 1.74 2.68 0.52
N ALA A 186 1.36 1.40 0.62
CA ALA A 186 0.59 0.74 -0.42
C ALA A 186 -0.75 1.44 -0.72
N PRO A 187 -1.65 1.68 0.26
CA PRO A 187 -2.89 2.40 0.00
C PRO A 187 -2.63 3.87 -0.38
N ALA A 188 -1.56 4.49 0.11
CA ALA A 188 -1.20 5.85 -0.28
C ALA A 188 -0.81 5.96 -1.77
N ILE A 189 -0.23 4.91 -2.37
CA ILE A 189 0.03 4.86 -3.81
C ILE A 189 -1.29 4.87 -4.60
N TRP A 190 -2.26 4.05 -4.22
CA TRP A 190 -3.57 4.03 -4.88
C TRP A 190 -4.34 5.35 -4.69
N LEU A 191 -4.35 5.90 -3.47
CA LEU A 191 -4.92 7.22 -3.20
C LEU A 191 -4.22 8.31 -4.01
N GLY A 192 -2.90 8.20 -4.11
CA GLY A 192 -2.05 9.04 -4.94
C GLY A 192 -2.57 9.10 -6.38
N TRP A 193 -2.70 7.93 -6.98
CA TRP A 193 -3.23 7.75 -8.33
C TRP A 193 -4.66 8.30 -8.48
N LEU A 194 -5.53 8.09 -7.50
CA LEU A 194 -6.91 8.56 -7.53
C LEU A 194 -7.00 10.11 -7.52
N ILE A 195 -6.18 10.75 -6.69
CA ILE A 195 -6.11 12.22 -6.60
C ILE A 195 -5.56 12.83 -7.89
N GLN A 196 -4.48 12.30 -8.46
CA GLN A 196 -3.97 12.83 -9.74
C GLN A 196 -5.00 12.65 -10.86
N THR A 197 -5.73 11.53 -10.88
CA THR A 197 -6.74 11.28 -11.91
C THR A 197 -7.93 12.22 -11.76
N GLY A 198 -8.32 12.57 -10.53
CA GLY A 198 -9.39 13.53 -10.26
C GLY A 198 -9.00 15.01 -10.48
N ASN A 199 -7.73 15.37 -10.25
CA ASN A 199 -7.26 16.76 -10.35
C ASN A 199 -6.74 17.14 -11.74
N PHE A 200 -6.29 16.17 -12.55
CA PHE A 200 -5.67 16.40 -13.87
C PHE A 200 -6.49 15.81 -15.02
N GLY A 201 -7.81 15.71 -14.88
CA GLY A 201 -8.69 15.27 -15.97
C GLY A 201 -8.52 16.16 -17.21
N PHE A 202 -7.80 15.66 -18.20
CA PHE A 202 -7.88 16.10 -19.60
C PHE A 202 -8.96 15.31 -20.31
#